data_AF-A0AA38TX90-F1
#
_entry.id   AF-A0AA38TX90-F1
#
_cell.length_a   1.000
_cell.length_b   1.000
_cell.length_c   1.000
_cell.angle_alpha   90.00
_cell.angle_beta   90.00
_cell.angle_gamma   90.00
#
_symmetry.space_group_name_H-M   'P 1'
#
loop_
_entity.id
_entity.type
_entity.pdbx_description
1 polymer ?
#
loop_
_entity_poly.entity_id
_entity_poly.type
_entity_poly.pdbx_seq_one_letter_code
_entity_poly.pdbx_strand_id
1 'polypeptide(L)'
;MPAFIALTRLFTFLDGDLLESTPSPNDAFMPLRPRDRVSTLQHDLVRQDLGEELDESQKVDIVTTRNWIRILLWQYTIAHFSVFCRAQDQAFSALLPASIAHDMLSTLEKVSWKSVQPHGYGMELKIFRMADSLLDVLLCAPASAGTKGLLIDSRTSLHSLEKVLIDVGGPDSHFLAVLRKRMVDSQLPAPQTLWNDLQITSPRTQELESEAKTVG
;
A
#
# COMPACT_ATOMS: atom_id res chain seq x y z
N MET A 1 -28.54 -5.78 -8.17
CA MET A 1 -27.43 -6.66 -8.60
C MET A 1 -26.17 -5.96 -9.15
N PRO A 2 -26.09 -4.63 -9.41
CA PRO A 2 -24.85 -4.01 -9.91
C PRO A 2 -23.61 -4.23 -9.03
N ALA A 3 -23.75 -4.14 -7.70
CA ALA A 3 -22.64 -4.30 -6.77
C ALA A 3 -22.00 -5.70 -6.81
N PHE A 4 -22.82 -6.75 -6.85
CA PHE A 4 -22.33 -8.13 -6.96
C PHE A 4 -21.54 -8.35 -8.26
N ILE A 5 -22.03 -7.82 -9.38
CA ILE A 5 -21.34 -7.93 -10.67
C ILE A 5 -20.00 -7.17 -10.65
N ALA A 6 -19.95 -6.01 -9.99
CA ALA A 6 -18.71 -5.26 -9.84
C ALA A 6 -17.68 -6.06 -9.01
N LEU A 7 -18.12 -6.67 -7.91
CA LEU A 7 -17.25 -7.53 -7.09
C LEU A 7 -16.76 -8.76 -7.85
N THR A 8 -17.65 -9.50 -8.53
CA THR A 8 -17.22 -10.69 -9.28
C THR A 8 -16.19 -10.34 -10.37
N ARG A 9 -16.38 -9.21 -11.06
CA ARG A 9 -15.40 -8.68 -12.01
C ARG A 9 -14.06 -8.32 -11.37
N LEU A 10 -14.02 -7.91 -10.11
CA LEU A 10 -12.75 -7.70 -9.41
C LEU A 10 -12.04 -9.03 -9.14
N PHE A 11 -12.78 -10.08 -8.76
CA PHE A 11 -12.17 -11.38 -8.50
C PHE A 11 -11.61 -12.08 -9.74
N THR A 12 -12.10 -11.76 -10.95
CA THR A 12 -11.48 -12.30 -12.18
C THR A 12 -10.05 -11.83 -12.39
N PHE A 13 -9.60 -10.75 -11.71
CA PHE A 13 -8.19 -10.33 -11.72
C PHE A 13 -7.29 -11.24 -10.88
N LEU A 14 -7.84 -12.21 -10.16
CA LEU A 14 -7.08 -13.21 -9.40
C LEU A 14 -7.06 -14.58 -10.10
N ASP A 15 -7.72 -14.73 -11.25
CA ASP A 15 -7.81 -16.01 -11.94
C ASP A 15 -6.44 -16.50 -12.43
N GLY A 16 -6.30 -17.84 -12.47
CA GLY A 16 -5.04 -18.58 -12.47
C GLY A 16 -4.06 -18.31 -13.61
N ASP A 17 -4.49 -17.70 -14.72
CA ASP A 17 -3.61 -17.34 -15.83
C ASP A 17 -2.53 -16.31 -15.44
N LEU A 18 -2.70 -15.63 -14.30
CA LEU A 18 -1.68 -14.75 -13.72
C LEU A 18 -0.56 -15.48 -12.99
N LEU A 19 -0.87 -16.65 -12.43
CA LEU A 19 0.02 -17.43 -11.56
C LEU A 19 0.66 -18.60 -12.30
N GLU A 20 0.01 -19.11 -13.35
CA GLU A 20 0.53 -20.15 -14.22
C GLU A 20 0.98 -19.52 -15.55
N SER A 21 2.29 -19.47 -15.77
CA SER A 21 2.88 -19.10 -17.06
C SER A 21 4.00 -20.08 -17.39
N THR A 22 3.65 -21.35 -17.60
CA THR A 22 4.48 -22.22 -18.45
C THR A 22 4.05 -21.98 -19.90
N PRO A 23 4.89 -21.38 -20.76
CA PRO A 23 4.53 -21.17 -22.16
C PRO A 23 4.39 -22.54 -22.84
N SER A 24 3.18 -22.86 -23.30
CA SER A 24 2.95 -24.00 -24.20
C SER A 24 3.49 -23.63 -25.59
N PRO A 25 4.31 -24.49 -26.24
CA PRO A 25 4.96 -24.17 -27.51
C PRO A 25 4.01 -24.03 -28.72
N ASN A 26 2.69 -24.17 -28.54
CA ASN A 26 1.71 -24.22 -29.63
C ASN A 26 0.77 -23.01 -29.77
N ASP A 27 0.81 -22.01 -28.89
CA ASP A 27 -0.07 -20.84 -29.03
C ASP A 27 0.54 -19.78 -29.96
N ALA A 28 -0.06 -19.62 -31.13
CA ALA A 28 0.33 -18.68 -32.19
C ALA A 28 -0.04 -17.21 -31.89
N PHE A 29 -0.67 -16.93 -30.74
CA PHE A 29 -0.80 -15.58 -30.20
C PHE A 29 0.38 -15.32 -29.28
N MET A 30 1.28 -14.41 -29.69
CA MET A 30 2.40 -13.99 -28.85
C MET A 30 1.85 -13.55 -27.48
N PRO A 31 2.03 -14.33 -26.40
CA PRO A 31 1.43 -13.98 -25.12
C PRO A 31 1.99 -12.63 -24.68
N LEU A 32 1.14 -11.73 -24.17
CA LEU A 32 1.63 -10.51 -23.52
C LEU A 32 2.71 -10.91 -22.50
N ARG A 33 3.85 -10.21 -22.52
CA ARG A 33 4.92 -10.53 -21.57
C ARG A 33 4.35 -10.43 -20.16
N PRO A 34 4.73 -11.30 -19.22
CA PRO A 34 4.17 -11.30 -17.85
C PRO A 34 4.20 -9.92 -17.18
N ARG A 35 5.24 -9.13 -17.46
CA ARG A 35 5.38 -7.74 -17.02
C ARG A 35 4.26 -6.84 -17.58
N ASP A 36 3.99 -6.89 -18.88
CA ASP A 36 2.98 -6.05 -19.51
C ASP A 36 1.58 -6.40 -18.99
N ARG A 37 1.32 -7.69 -18.70
CA ARG A 37 0.06 -8.14 -18.09
C ARG A 37 -0.15 -7.54 -16.70
N VAL A 38 0.86 -7.56 -15.84
CA VAL A 38 0.80 -6.95 -14.49
C VAL A 38 0.51 -5.45 -14.58
N SER A 39 1.16 -4.75 -15.52
CA SER A 39 0.91 -3.33 -15.79
C SER A 39 -0.56 -3.09 -16.16
N THR A 40 -1.06 -3.82 -17.17
CA THR A 40 -2.44 -3.72 -17.63
C THR A 40 -3.44 -3.96 -16.50
N LEU A 41 -3.25 -5.00 -15.70
CA LEU A 41 -4.18 -5.34 -14.61
C LEU A 41 -4.22 -4.27 -13.51
N GLN A 42 -3.07 -3.76 -13.09
CA GLN A 42 -3.02 -2.65 -12.12
C GLN A 42 -3.74 -1.41 -12.64
N HIS A 43 -3.56 -1.08 -13.93
CA HIS A 43 -4.24 0.04 -14.56
C HIS A 43 -5.74 -0.18 -14.69
N ASP A 44 -6.17 -1.37 -15.12
CA ASP A 44 -7.58 -1.71 -15.33
C ASP A 44 -8.36 -1.70 -14.02
N LEU A 45 -7.77 -2.15 -12.91
CA LEU A 45 -8.35 -2.04 -11.58
C LEU A 45 -8.67 -0.58 -11.23
N VAL A 46 -7.74 0.34 -11.49
CA VAL A 46 -7.92 1.77 -11.18
C VAL A 46 -8.99 2.42 -12.07
N ARG A 47 -9.07 2.02 -13.34
CA ARG A 47 -9.98 2.60 -14.34
C ARG A 47 -11.44 2.20 -14.19
N GLN A 48 -11.76 1.16 -13.41
CA GLN A 48 -13.15 0.77 -13.18
C GLN A 48 -13.92 1.88 -12.47
N ASP A 49 -14.88 2.47 -13.20
CA ASP A 49 -15.80 3.46 -12.67
C ASP A 49 -16.90 2.78 -11.85
N LEU A 50 -17.29 3.43 -10.76
CA LEU A 50 -18.36 2.96 -9.89
C LEU A 50 -19.65 3.64 -10.34
N GLY A 51 -20.59 2.85 -10.86
CA GLY A 51 -21.87 3.39 -11.32
C GLY A 51 -22.58 4.21 -10.23
N GLU A 52 -23.25 5.28 -10.65
CA GLU A 52 -23.97 6.21 -9.75
C GLU A 52 -25.04 5.51 -8.90
N GLU A 53 -25.59 4.40 -9.39
CA GLU A 53 -26.63 3.59 -8.76
C GLU A 53 -26.18 2.85 -7.48
N LEU A 54 -24.89 2.78 -7.20
CA LEU A 54 -24.37 2.07 -6.02
C LEU A 54 -24.54 2.91 -4.75
N ASP A 55 -25.01 2.27 -3.69
CA ASP A 55 -25.05 2.91 -2.37
C ASP A 55 -23.64 3.04 -1.77
N GLU A 56 -23.53 3.82 -0.69
CA GLU A 56 -22.25 4.07 -0.03
C GLU A 56 -21.59 2.78 0.48
N SER A 57 -22.37 1.85 1.06
CA SER A 57 -21.87 0.58 1.60
C SER A 57 -21.28 -0.30 0.49
N GLN A 58 -21.95 -0.37 -0.65
CA GLN A 58 -21.49 -1.09 -1.83
C GLN A 58 -20.22 -0.47 -2.41
N LYS A 59 -20.19 0.87 -2.53
CA LYS A 59 -19.01 1.59 -3.03
C LYS A 59 -17.79 1.33 -2.14
N VAL A 60 -17.95 1.39 -0.82
CA VAL A 60 -16.86 1.12 0.13
C VAL A 60 -16.33 -0.31 -0.02
N ASP A 61 -17.19 -1.33 -0.10
CA ASP A 61 -16.71 -2.71 -0.25
C ASP A 61 -15.99 -2.93 -1.58
N ILE A 62 -16.51 -2.36 -2.68
CA ILE A 62 -15.85 -2.47 -3.99
C ILE A 62 -14.49 -1.77 -3.99
N VAL A 63 -14.40 -0.54 -3.47
CA VAL A 63 -13.12 0.20 -3.40
C VAL A 63 -12.11 -0.53 -2.52
N THR A 64 -12.54 -1.02 -1.36
CA THR A 64 -11.66 -1.75 -0.43
C THR A 64 -11.19 -3.06 -1.05
N THR A 65 -12.09 -3.82 -1.68
CA THR A 65 -11.77 -5.08 -2.37
C THR A 65 -10.80 -4.84 -3.53
N ARG A 66 -11.04 -3.80 -4.33
CA ARG A 66 -10.12 -3.40 -5.40
C ARG A 66 -8.73 -3.11 -4.86
N ASN A 67 -8.62 -2.26 -3.82
CA ASN A 67 -7.33 -1.89 -3.25
C ASN A 67 -6.62 -3.10 -2.64
N TRP A 68 -7.35 -4.04 -2.05
CA TRP A 68 -6.78 -5.29 -1.56
C TRP A 68 -6.21 -6.15 -2.70
N ILE A 69 -6.91 -6.29 -3.83
CA ILE A 69 -6.40 -6.99 -5.01
C ILE A 69 -5.14 -6.30 -5.57
N ARG A 70 -5.11 -4.96 -5.59
CA ARG A 70 -3.92 -4.21 -5.99
C ARG A 70 -2.71 -4.47 -5.08
N ILE A 71 -2.94 -4.68 -3.78
CA ILE A 71 -1.90 -5.10 -2.83
C ILE A 71 -1.41 -6.52 -3.14
N LEU A 72 -2.31 -7.47 -3.42
CA LEU A 72 -1.91 -8.83 -3.81
C LEU A 72 -1.08 -8.84 -5.10
N LEU A 73 -1.50 -8.07 -6.12
CA LEU A 73 -0.73 -7.90 -7.35
C LEU A 73 0.62 -7.24 -7.08
N TRP A 74 0.69 -6.25 -6.19
CA TRP A 74 1.97 -5.65 -5.81
C TRP A 74 2.91 -6.66 -5.14
N GLN A 75 2.41 -7.51 -4.25
CA GLN A 75 3.20 -8.57 -3.62
C GLN A 75 3.74 -9.56 -4.66
N TYR A 76 2.92 -9.91 -5.66
CA TYR A 76 3.38 -10.68 -6.81
C TYR A 76 4.46 -9.92 -7.60
N THR A 77 4.27 -8.62 -7.86
CA THR A 77 5.22 -7.81 -8.63
C THR A 77 6.59 -7.77 -7.98
N ILE A 78 6.67 -7.46 -6.69
CA ILE A 78 7.97 -7.34 -5.98
C ILE A 78 8.71 -8.67 -5.89
N ALA A 79 8.01 -9.80 -5.97
CA ALA A 79 8.60 -11.13 -5.95
C ALA A 79 9.17 -11.56 -7.32
N HIS A 80 8.66 -11.00 -8.42
CA HIS A 80 8.98 -11.48 -9.78
C HIS A 80 9.65 -10.45 -10.68
N PHE A 81 9.57 -9.16 -10.35
CA PHE A 81 10.07 -8.08 -11.19
C PHE A 81 10.83 -7.02 -10.38
N SER A 82 11.73 -6.29 -11.05
CA SER A 82 12.34 -5.10 -10.46
C SER A 82 11.31 -4.00 -10.23
N VAL A 83 11.29 -3.47 -9.01
CA VAL A 83 10.48 -2.31 -8.62
C VAL A 83 11.36 -1.13 -8.24
N PHE A 84 10.82 0.08 -8.37
CA PHE A 84 11.56 1.32 -8.12
C PHE A 84 10.70 2.32 -7.34
N CYS A 85 11.33 3.11 -6.47
CA CYS A 85 10.65 4.20 -5.76
C CYS A 85 10.17 5.32 -6.71
N ARG A 86 10.82 5.47 -7.88
CA ARG A 86 10.46 6.42 -8.94
C ARG A 86 10.16 5.67 -10.24
N ALA A 87 9.23 4.73 -10.17
CA ALA A 87 8.79 4.01 -11.36
C ALA A 87 7.93 4.92 -12.26
N GLN A 88 8.15 4.85 -13.57
CA GLN A 88 7.29 5.51 -14.56
C GLN A 88 5.90 4.89 -14.61
N ASP A 89 5.84 3.56 -14.45
CA ASP A 89 4.61 2.79 -14.30
C ASP A 89 4.40 2.45 -12.82
N GLN A 90 3.25 2.89 -12.28
CA GLN A 90 2.86 2.65 -10.89
C GLN A 90 2.71 1.17 -10.56
N ALA A 91 2.44 0.30 -11.54
CA ALA A 91 2.39 -1.15 -11.33
C ALA A 91 3.72 -1.72 -10.82
N PHE A 92 4.85 -1.05 -11.09
CA PHE A 92 6.20 -1.41 -10.66
C PHE A 92 6.77 -0.44 -9.62
N SER A 93 5.91 0.35 -8.98
CA SER A 93 6.33 1.25 -7.91
C SER A 93 6.54 0.47 -6.61
N ALA A 94 7.73 0.62 -6.02
CA ALA A 94 7.99 0.11 -4.67
C ALA A 94 7.13 0.81 -3.60
N LEU A 95 6.57 1.98 -3.93
CA LEU A 95 5.80 2.83 -3.02
C LEU A 95 4.28 2.69 -3.24
N LEU A 96 3.84 1.77 -4.09
CA LEU A 96 2.42 1.58 -4.40
C LEU A 96 1.54 1.36 -3.15
N PRO A 97 1.94 0.57 -2.12
CA PRO A 97 1.16 0.44 -0.90
C PRO A 97 0.96 1.77 -0.15
N ALA A 98 1.92 2.70 -0.20
CA ALA A 98 1.77 4.03 0.40
C ALA A 98 0.67 4.85 -0.27
N SER A 99 0.64 4.85 -1.61
CA SER A 99 -0.43 5.51 -2.36
C SER A 99 -1.79 4.85 -2.08
N ILE A 100 -1.86 3.52 -2.07
CA ILE A 100 -3.10 2.79 -1.78
C ILE A 100 -3.63 3.12 -0.38
N ALA A 101 -2.76 3.13 0.63
CA ALA A 101 -3.14 3.48 2.00
C ALA A 101 -3.68 4.91 2.11
N HIS A 102 -3.02 5.87 1.48
CA HIS A 102 -3.45 7.26 1.46
C HIS A 102 -4.84 7.44 0.79
N ASP A 103 -5.03 6.83 -0.38
CA ASP A 103 -6.30 6.87 -1.11
C ASP A 103 -7.43 6.19 -0.33
N MET A 104 -7.12 5.07 0.34
CA MET A 104 -8.08 4.35 1.16
C MET A 104 -8.52 5.19 2.37
N LEU A 105 -7.59 5.81 3.09
CA LEU A 105 -7.93 6.71 4.20
C LEU A 105 -8.78 7.89 3.73
N SER A 106 -8.40 8.51 2.61
CA SER A 106 -9.19 9.58 1.99
C SER A 106 -10.61 9.16 1.60
N THR A 107 -10.81 7.87 1.31
CA THR A 107 -12.12 7.29 1.03
C THR A 107 -12.90 7.07 2.32
N LEU A 108 -12.26 6.47 3.34
CA LEU A 108 -12.87 6.17 4.63
C LEU A 108 -13.30 7.43 5.40
N GLU A 109 -12.57 8.52 5.27
CA GLU A 109 -12.92 9.82 5.87
C GLU A 109 -14.20 10.44 5.28
N LYS A 110 -14.61 10.02 4.08
CA LYS A 110 -15.77 10.59 3.36
C LYS A 110 -17.04 9.77 3.51
N VAL A 111 -16.97 8.59 4.11
CA VAL A 111 -18.10 7.65 4.19
C VAL A 111 -18.62 7.49 5.60
N SER A 112 -19.91 7.17 5.74
CA SER A 112 -20.49 6.87 7.06
C SER A 112 -19.95 5.55 7.61
N TRP A 113 -19.71 5.51 8.92
CA TRP A 113 -19.40 4.26 9.62
C TRP A 113 -20.43 3.15 9.39
N LYS A 114 -21.71 3.52 9.24
CA LYS A 114 -22.82 2.59 8.94
C LYS A 114 -22.65 1.86 7.60
N SER A 115 -21.83 2.39 6.70
CA SER A 115 -21.52 1.81 5.38
C SER A 115 -20.28 0.92 5.40
N VAL A 116 -19.45 1.01 6.46
CA VAL A 116 -18.26 0.17 6.65
C VAL A 116 -18.58 -1.04 7.53
N GLN A 117 -19.28 -0.80 8.66
CA GLN A 117 -19.59 -1.80 9.68
C GLN A 117 -20.23 -3.11 9.15
N PRO A 118 -21.16 -3.09 8.18
CA PRO A 118 -21.84 -4.32 7.73
C PRO A 118 -20.91 -5.38 7.13
N HIS A 119 -19.73 -4.98 6.65
CA HIS A 119 -18.78 -5.87 5.96
C HIS A 119 -17.88 -6.65 6.94
N GLY A 120 -17.82 -6.22 8.20
CA GLY A 120 -17.19 -6.94 9.31
C GLY A 120 -15.77 -7.44 9.03
N TYR A 121 -15.52 -8.71 9.36
CA TYR A 121 -14.20 -9.35 9.30
C TYR A 121 -13.52 -9.26 7.92
N GLY A 122 -14.29 -9.35 6.83
CA GLY A 122 -13.73 -9.26 5.48
C GLY A 122 -13.17 -7.87 5.17
N MET A 123 -13.83 -6.82 5.66
CA MET A 123 -13.34 -5.44 5.57
C MET A 123 -12.06 -5.25 6.37
N GLU A 124 -12.06 -5.77 7.60
CA GLU A 124 -10.91 -5.70 8.49
C GLU A 124 -9.66 -6.35 7.88
N LEU A 125 -9.78 -7.57 7.36
CA LEU A 125 -8.69 -8.28 6.69
C LEU A 125 -8.10 -7.44 5.55
N LYS A 126 -8.95 -6.86 4.70
CA LYS A 126 -8.51 -6.06 3.55
C LYS A 126 -7.74 -4.82 4.00
N ILE A 127 -8.23 -4.10 5.01
CA ILE A 127 -7.57 -2.91 5.57
C ILE A 127 -6.25 -3.32 6.26
N PHE A 128 -6.25 -4.42 7.00
CA PHE A 128 -5.05 -4.96 7.63
C PHE A 128 -3.97 -5.25 6.58
N ARG A 129 -4.30 -5.88 5.46
CA ARG A 129 -3.33 -6.14 4.38
C ARG A 129 -2.73 -4.87 3.78
N MET A 130 -3.49 -3.79 3.70
CA MET A 130 -2.97 -2.48 3.27
C MET A 130 -2.00 -1.91 4.30
N ALA A 131 -2.35 -1.93 5.59
CA ALA A 131 -1.50 -1.46 6.68
C ALA A 131 -0.21 -2.28 6.80
N ASP A 132 -0.32 -3.61 6.70
CA ASP A 132 0.79 -4.55 6.77
C ASP A 132 1.78 -4.35 5.60
N SER A 133 1.27 -4.12 4.40
CA SER A 133 2.11 -3.82 3.22
C SER A 133 2.70 -2.41 3.27
N LEU A 134 2.00 -1.44 3.87
CA LEU A 134 2.54 -0.11 4.13
C LEU A 134 3.71 -0.15 5.12
N LEU A 135 3.60 -1.00 6.14
CA LEU A 135 4.69 -1.26 7.07
C LEU A 135 5.91 -1.83 6.32
N ASP A 136 5.73 -2.79 5.40
CA ASP A 136 6.83 -3.30 4.58
C ASP A 136 7.51 -2.19 3.75
N VAL A 137 6.74 -1.26 3.19
CA VAL A 137 7.30 -0.09 2.50
C VAL A 137 8.12 0.78 3.44
N LEU A 138 7.63 1.07 4.64
CA LEU A 138 8.35 1.89 5.63
C LEU A 138 9.67 1.25 6.08
N LEU A 139 9.77 -0.08 6.05
CA LEU A 139 10.97 -0.81 6.45
C LEU A 139 11.99 -0.96 5.33
N CYS A 140 11.53 -1.04 4.08
CA CYS A 140 12.39 -1.34 2.93
C CYS A 140 12.74 -0.10 2.10
N ALA A 141 11.94 0.97 2.14
CA ALA A 141 12.16 2.13 1.28
C ALA A 141 13.32 3.01 1.77
N PRO A 142 14.27 3.38 0.90
CA PRO A 142 15.37 4.27 1.28
C PRO A 142 14.84 5.68 1.58
N ALA A 143 15.29 6.24 2.70
CA ALA A 143 15.05 7.63 3.06
C ALA A 143 15.94 8.54 2.20
N SER A 144 15.41 9.00 1.07
CA SER A 144 16.07 9.97 0.18
C SER A 144 15.31 11.30 0.19
N ALA A 145 15.97 12.39 -0.22
CA ALA A 145 15.34 13.73 -0.26
C ALA A 145 13.99 13.75 -1.02
N GLY A 146 13.81 12.90 -2.03
CA GLY A 146 12.56 12.82 -2.79
C GLY A 146 11.50 11.84 -2.27
N THR A 147 11.86 10.93 -1.36
CA THR A 147 10.91 9.96 -0.75
C THR A 147 10.57 10.32 0.70
N LYS A 148 11.33 11.22 1.32
CA LYS A 148 11.21 11.59 2.74
C LYS A 148 9.81 12.09 3.14
N GLY A 149 9.23 13.02 2.39
CA GLY A 149 7.89 13.54 2.69
C GLY A 149 6.84 12.43 2.68
N LEU A 150 6.84 11.62 1.61
CA LEU A 150 5.94 10.48 1.46
C LEU A 150 6.07 9.47 2.60
N LEU A 151 7.29 9.17 3.07
CA LEU A 151 7.51 8.22 4.16
C LEU A 151 6.98 8.75 5.51
N ILE A 152 7.06 10.06 5.74
CA ILE A 152 6.46 10.69 6.92
C ILE A 152 4.93 10.58 6.84
N ASP A 153 4.35 10.89 5.68
CA ASP A 153 2.91 10.78 5.46
C ASP A 153 2.46 9.31 5.62
N SER A 154 3.24 8.36 5.10
CA SER A 154 3.00 6.92 5.20
C SER A 154 2.98 6.43 6.64
N ARG A 155 3.83 6.98 7.51
CA ARG A 155 3.83 6.65 8.94
C ARG A 155 2.57 7.15 9.64
N THR A 156 2.13 8.36 9.30
CA THR A 156 0.85 8.89 9.79
C THR A 156 -0.30 8.02 9.29
N SER A 157 -0.29 7.66 8.01
CA SER A 157 -1.27 6.76 7.42
C SER A 157 -1.30 5.39 8.10
N LEU A 158 -0.15 4.84 8.49
CA LEU A 158 -0.10 3.56 9.22
C LEU A 158 -0.85 3.62 10.55
N HIS A 159 -0.64 4.68 11.34
CA HIS A 159 -1.39 4.88 12.60
C HIS A 159 -2.87 5.17 12.36
N SER A 160 -3.22 5.90 11.30
CA SER A 160 -4.63 6.09 10.93
C SER A 160 -5.30 4.78 10.55
N LEU A 161 -4.62 3.90 9.80
CA LEU A 161 -5.13 2.56 9.49
C LEU A 161 -5.23 1.67 10.73
N GLU A 162 -4.28 1.77 11.66
CA GLU A 162 -4.37 1.10 12.96
C GLU A 162 -5.66 1.52 13.71
N LYS A 163 -5.99 2.81 13.71
CA LYS A 163 -7.23 3.31 14.31
C LYS A 163 -8.46 2.75 13.59
N VAL A 164 -8.46 2.73 12.26
CA VAL A 164 -9.55 2.13 11.49
C VAL A 164 -9.73 0.65 11.84
N LEU A 165 -8.64 -0.11 12.05
CA LEU A 165 -8.74 -1.50 12.48
C LEU A 165 -9.36 -1.66 13.87
N ILE A 166 -9.09 -0.75 14.80
CA ILE A 166 -9.79 -0.71 16.10
C ILE A 166 -11.29 -0.50 15.88
N ASP A 167 -11.67 0.42 14.98
CA ASP A 167 -13.07 0.74 14.73
C ASP A 167 -13.81 -0.45 14.05
N VAL A 168 -13.16 -1.17 13.13
CA VAL A 168 -13.75 -2.30 12.37
C VAL A 168 -13.74 -3.62 13.14
N GLY A 169 -12.59 -4.01 13.66
CA GLY A 169 -12.40 -5.32 14.32
C GLY A 169 -12.54 -5.30 15.83
N GLY A 170 -12.51 -4.11 16.43
CA GLY A 170 -12.43 -3.93 17.87
C GLY A 170 -10.99 -3.99 18.42
N PRO A 171 -10.79 -3.59 19.69
CA PRO A 171 -9.47 -3.50 20.30
C PRO A 171 -8.77 -4.85 20.50
N ASP A 172 -9.54 -5.93 20.53
CA ASP A 172 -9.06 -7.31 20.78
C ASP A 172 -8.91 -8.13 19.49
N SER A 173 -9.02 -7.50 18.32
CA SER A 173 -8.90 -8.22 17.05
C SER A 173 -7.51 -8.83 16.86
N HIS A 174 -7.49 -10.04 16.28
CA HIS A 174 -6.29 -10.72 15.84
C HIS A 174 -5.46 -9.89 14.84
N PHE A 175 -6.09 -9.26 13.84
CA PHE A 175 -5.35 -8.51 12.83
C PHE A 175 -4.67 -7.28 13.42
N LEU A 176 -5.37 -6.57 14.31
CA LEU A 176 -4.81 -5.45 15.04
C LEU A 176 -3.63 -5.89 15.92
N ALA A 177 -3.75 -7.02 16.62
CA ALA A 177 -2.67 -7.57 17.44
C ALA A 177 -1.43 -7.92 16.61
N VAL A 178 -1.62 -8.54 15.44
CA VAL A 178 -0.52 -8.85 14.51
C VAL A 178 0.16 -7.58 14.02
N LEU A 179 -0.61 -6.58 13.58
CA LEU A 179 -0.05 -5.31 13.09
C LEU A 179 0.78 -4.60 14.18
N ARG A 180 0.20 -4.44 15.37
CA ARG A 180 0.87 -3.79 16.51
C ARG A 180 2.16 -4.51 16.90
N LYS A 181 2.12 -5.84 16.95
CA LYS A 181 3.32 -6.62 17.23
C LYS A 181 4.41 -6.34 16.20
N ARG A 182 4.09 -6.39 14.89
CA ARG A 182 5.06 -6.08 13.83
C ARG A 182 5.59 -4.65 13.93
N MET A 183 4.73 -3.67 14.23
CA MET A 183 5.16 -2.27 14.40
C MET A 183 6.15 -2.11 15.55
N VAL A 184 5.92 -2.78 16.68
CA VAL A 184 6.83 -2.79 17.85
C VAL A 184 8.14 -3.49 17.50
N ASP A 185 8.07 -4.69 16.93
CA ASP A 185 9.24 -5.50 16.58
C ASP A 185 10.17 -4.77 15.59
N SER A 186 9.60 -3.93 14.73
CA SER A 186 10.34 -3.19 13.72
C SER A 186 11.01 -1.90 14.23
N GLN A 187 10.83 -1.55 15.51
CA GLN A 187 11.42 -0.36 16.16
C GLN A 187 11.24 0.93 15.34
N LEU A 188 10.10 1.05 14.66
CA LEU A 188 9.78 2.23 13.87
C LEU A 188 9.85 3.47 14.80
N PRO A 189 10.82 4.39 14.63
CA PRO A 189 11.01 5.49 15.58
C PRO A 189 9.74 6.32 15.65
N ALA A 190 9.32 6.80 16.83
CA ALA A 190 8.18 7.71 16.92
C ALA A 190 8.34 8.87 15.91
N PRO A 191 7.26 9.46 15.36
CA PRO A 191 7.37 10.52 14.34
C PRO A 191 8.35 11.65 14.69
N GLN A 192 8.61 11.84 15.97
CA GLN A 192 9.42 12.91 16.56
C GLN A 192 10.90 12.54 16.72
N THR A 193 11.24 11.26 16.92
CA THR A 193 12.65 10.83 17.07
C THR A 193 13.38 10.85 15.73
N LEU A 194 12.67 10.61 14.63
CA LEU A 194 13.23 10.71 13.28
C LEU A 194 13.68 12.14 12.95
N TRP A 195 13.01 13.17 13.47
CA TRP A 195 13.48 14.55 13.34
C TRP A 195 14.81 14.78 14.07
N ASN A 196 14.96 14.20 15.26
CA ASN A 196 16.16 14.35 16.09
C ASN A 196 17.36 13.59 15.50
N ASP A 197 17.16 12.35 15.05
CA ASP A 197 18.21 11.56 14.41
C ASP A 197 18.67 12.19 13.09
N LEU A 198 17.76 12.86 12.37
CA LEU A 198 18.07 13.55 11.12
C LEU A 198 18.81 14.88 11.29
N GLN A 199 18.67 15.56 12.43
CA GLN A 199 19.51 16.71 12.77
C GLN A 199 20.97 16.28 12.95
N ILE A 200 21.20 15.10 13.53
CA ILE A 200 22.53 14.53 13.74
C ILE A 200 23.16 14.07 12.40
N THR A 201 22.37 13.59 11.44
CA THR A 201 22.88 13.13 10.14
C THR A 201 23.00 14.23 9.06
N SER A 202 22.64 15.48 9.35
CA SER A 202 22.86 16.59 8.42
C SER A 202 24.34 16.99 8.44
N PRO A 203 25.07 16.99 7.30
CA PRO A 203 26.43 17.49 7.26
C PRO A 203 26.40 19.02 7.33
N ARG A 204 26.25 19.55 8.55
CA ARG A 204 26.41 20.99 8.81
C ARG A 204 27.09 21.32 10.14
N THR A 205 27.77 20.35 10.75
CA THR A 205 28.53 20.61 11.99
C THR A 205 29.82 19.80 12.08
N GLN A 206 30.55 19.66 10.95
CA GLN A 206 31.94 19.17 10.96
C GLN A 206 32.94 20.04 10.18
N GLU A 207 32.54 21.20 9.64
CA GLU A 207 33.45 22.08 8.88
C GLU A 207 33.94 23.34 9.63
N LEU A 208 33.77 23.46 10.95
CA LEU A 208 34.29 24.62 11.71
C LEU A 208 35.33 24.28 12.79
N GLU A 209 35.73 23.01 12.96
CA GLU A 209 36.79 22.64 13.91
C GLU A 209 38.12 22.21 13.26
N SER A 210 38.22 22.16 11.92
CA SER A 210 39.49 21.88 11.22
C SER A 210 40.24 23.10 10.70
N GLU A 211 39.64 24.30 10.68
CA GLU A 211 40.32 25.53 10.23
C GLU A 211 40.95 26.37 11.36
N ALA A 212 40.72 26.00 12.64
CA ALA A 212 41.34 26.68 13.78
C ALA A 212 42.70 26.08 14.22
N LYS A 213 43.27 25.12 13.48
CA LYS A 213 44.56 24.47 13.82
C LYS A 213 45.67 24.62 12.79
N THR A 214 45.52 25.48 11.79
CA THR A 214 46.57 25.77 10.79
C THR A 214 47.01 27.23 10.79
N VAL A 215 46.99 27.87 11.96
CA VAL A 215 47.82 29.05 12.25
C VAL A 215 48.41 28.85 13.64
N GLY A 216 49.62 28.29 13.67
CA GLY A 216 50.43 28.02 14.86
C GLY A 216 51.75 27.40 14.45
#